data_AF-A0A2R6KK34-F1
#
_entry.id   AF-A0A2R6KK34-F1
#
_cell.length_a   1.000
_cell.length_b   1.000
_cell.length_c   1.000
_cell.angle_alpha   90.00
_cell.angle_beta   90.00
_cell.angle_gamma   90.00
#
_symmetry.space_group_name_H-M   'P 1'
#
loop_
_entity.id
_entity.type
_entity.pdbx_description
1 polymer ?
#
loop_
_entity_poly.entity_id
_entity_poly.type
_entity_poly.pdbx_seq_one_letter_code
_entity_poly.pdbx_strand_id
1 'polypeptide(L)'
;MIWEVFRQEKTGEYHTHCGNVHAPDREMAKMFAQIQHGRRKPTNSLWVVPQEEVGEVDTEEARFGGTTDKSYRWAMTYQGVDADFAEEVAESQQEQEAAERQRGDD
;
A
#
# COMPACT_ATOMS: atom_id res chain seq x y z
N MET A 1 -2.69 27.22 13.05
CA MET A 1 -2.55 25.76 13.14
C MET A 1 -2.87 25.17 11.78
N ILE A 2 -1.98 24.31 11.28
CA ILE A 2 -2.12 23.65 9.97
C ILE A 2 -2.93 22.36 10.17
N TRP A 3 -3.84 22.10 9.23
CA TRP A 3 -4.67 20.91 9.19
C TRP A 3 -4.49 20.21 7.85
N GLU A 4 -4.13 18.94 7.88
CA GLU A 4 -4.05 18.09 6.69
C GLU A 4 -5.46 17.65 6.27
N VAL A 5 -5.73 17.67 4.96
CA VAL A 5 -7.04 17.39 4.38
C VAL A 5 -6.97 16.19 3.45
N PHE A 6 -7.83 15.20 3.70
CA PHE A 6 -7.96 14.01 2.86
C PHE A 6 -9.34 13.98 2.22
N ARG A 7 -9.42 13.69 0.93
CA ARG A 7 -10.66 13.62 0.16
C ARG A 7 -10.92 12.22 -0.36
N GLN A 8 -12.15 11.77 -0.18
CA GLN A 8 -12.72 10.63 -0.89
C GLN A 8 -13.63 11.16 -2.01
N GLU A 9 -13.39 10.75 -3.25
CA GLU A 9 -14.14 11.24 -4.42
C GLU A 9 -15.49 10.55 -4.59
N LYS A 10 -15.56 9.24 -4.32
CA LYS A 10 -16.77 8.41 -4.42
C LYS A 10 -16.91 7.49 -3.21
N THR A 11 -18.13 7.10 -2.88
CA THR A 11 -18.38 6.14 -1.79
C THR A 11 -17.64 4.84 -2.02
N GLY A 12 -16.87 4.39 -1.02
CA GLY A 12 -16.11 3.14 -1.07
C GLY A 12 -14.66 3.29 -1.54
N GLU A 13 -14.28 4.46 -2.09
CA GLU A 13 -12.89 4.77 -2.43
C GLU A 13 -12.07 5.13 -1.19
N TYR A 14 -10.75 5.17 -1.33
CA TYR A 14 -9.87 5.64 -0.26
C TYR A 14 -9.90 7.18 -0.12
N HIS A 15 -9.64 7.65 1.10
CA HIS A 15 -9.35 9.07 1.34
C HIS A 15 -7.89 9.35 0.95
N THR A 16 -7.69 10.23 -0.03
CA THR A 16 -6.36 10.62 -0.50
C THR A 16 -6.03 12.03 -0.01
N HIS A 17 -4.79 12.27 0.40
CA HIS A 17 -4.34 13.62 0.76
C HIS A 17 -4.53 14.57 -0.43
N CYS A 18 -5.13 15.74 -0.17
CA CYS A 18 -5.42 16.72 -1.21
C CYS A 18 -4.97 18.14 -0.87
N GLY A 19 -4.18 18.30 0.20
CA GLY A 19 -3.60 19.56 0.66
C GLY A 19 -3.87 19.83 2.14
N ASN A 20 -3.67 21.09 2.54
CA ASN A 20 -3.85 21.54 3.91
C ASN A 20 -4.65 22.85 3.98
N VAL A 21 -5.15 23.17 5.17
CA VAL A 21 -5.80 24.45 5.49
C VAL A 21 -5.27 25.03 6.79
N HIS A 22 -5.30 26.36 6.90
CA HIS A 22 -4.98 27.06 8.13
C HIS A 22 -6.27 27.45 8.88
N ALA A 23 -6.44 26.96 10.11
CA ALA A 23 -7.62 27.24 10.93
C ALA A 23 -7.27 27.28 12.43
N PRO A 24 -8.05 27.99 13.26
CA PRO A 24 -7.84 28.03 14.70
C PRO A 24 -8.34 26.77 15.43
N ASP A 25 -9.33 26.08 14.89
CA ASP A 25 -9.97 24.91 15.49
C ASP A 25 -10.51 23.94 14.42
N ARG A 26 -11.02 22.79 14.87
CA ARG A 26 -11.51 21.71 14.01
C ARG A 26 -12.75 22.09 13.20
N GLU A 27 -13.66 22.88 13.76
CA GLU A 27 -14.91 23.25 13.09
C GLU A 27 -14.63 24.23 11.95
N MET A 28 -13.76 25.23 12.20
CA MET A 28 -13.26 26.13 11.17
C MET A 28 -12.45 25.38 10.10
N ALA A 29 -11.61 24.41 10.50
CA ALA A 29 -10.86 23.57 9.56
C ALA A 29 -11.79 22.80 8.60
N LYS A 30 -12.86 22.18 9.11
CA LYS A 30 -13.88 21.51 8.29
C LYS A 30 -14.53 22.47 7.30
N MET A 31 -14.89 23.67 7.72
CA MET A 31 -15.52 24.66 6.84
C MET A 31 -14.56 25.09 5.73
N PHE A 32 -13.29 25.37 6.06
CA PHE A 32 -12.29 25.76 5.06
C PHE A 32 -11.94 24.61 4.11
N ALA A 33 -11.86 23.38 4.60
CA ALA A 33 -11.64 22.19 3.78
C ALA A 33 -12.76 22.01 2.74
N GLN A 34 -14.03 22.18 3.13
CA GLN A 34 -15.16 22.14 2.20
C GLN A 34 -15.05 23.21 1.12
N ILE A 35 -14.67 24.45 1.50
CA ILE A 35 -14.57 25.58 0.56
C ILE A 35 -13.41 25.41 -0.42
N GLN A 36 -12.22 25.06 0.06
CA GLN A 36 -11.01 24.98 -0.77
C GLN A 36 -10.88 23.66 -1.54
N HIS A 37 -11.22 22.53 -0.92
CA HIS A 37 -10.96 21.20 -1.48
C HIS A 37 -12.23 20.47 -1.98
N GLY A 38 -13.43 20.91 -1.55
CA GLY A 38 -14.70 20.26 -1.86
C GLY A 38 -15.55 20.90 -2.97
N ARG A 39 -15.56 22.23 -3.14
CA ARG A 39 -16.57 22.94 -3.97
C ARG A 39 -16.52 22.66 -5.48
N ARG A 40 -15.35 22.37 -6.06
CA ARG A 40 -15.16 22.27 -7.52
C ARG A 40 -14.65 20.91 -7.99
N LYS A 41 -14.58 19.94 -7.09
CA LYS A 41 -14.05 18.61 -7.36
C LYS A 41 -15.04 17.56 -6.82
N PRO A 42 -15.20 16.41 -7.48
CA PRO A 42 -15.98 15.29 -6.94
C PRO A 42 -15.54 14.99 -5.50
N THR A 43 -16.48 15.10 -4.57
CA THR A 43 -16.22 15.00 -3.13
C THR A 43 -17.38 14.28 -2.47
N ASN A 44 -17.12 13.07 -1.98
CA ASN A 44 -18.05 12.30 -1.16
C ASN A 44 -17.82 12.57 0.34
N SER A 45 -16.56 12.60 0.77
CA SER A 45 -16.19 12.78 2.17
C SER A 45 -14.85 13.49 2.30
N LEU A 46 -14.69 14.24 3.40
CA LEU A 46 -13.45 14.94 3.77
C LEU A 46 -13.06 14.56 5.20
N TRP A 47 -11.79 14.23 5.40
CA TRP A 47 -11.18 14.15 6.71
C TRP A 47 -10.25 15.35 6.91
N VAL A 48 -10.20 15.81 8.16
CA VAL A 48 -9.34 16.90 8.61
C VAL A 48 -8.68 16.49 9.92
N VAL A 49 -7.36 16.58 9.93
CA VAL A 49 -6.50 16.16 11.04
C VAL A 49 -5.50 17.29 11.33
N PRO A 50 -5.25 17.65 12.61
CA PRO A 50 -4.17 18.58 12.93
C PRO A 50 -2.85 18.02 12.41
N GLN A 51 -2.00 18.87 11.82
CA GLN A 51 -0.72 18.42 11.27
C GLN A 51 0.17 17.76 12.33
N GLU A 52 0.14 18.26 13.57
CA GLU A 52 0.92 17.73 14.70
C GLU A 52 0.52 16.30 15.14
N GLU A 53 -0.65 15.83 14.74
CA GLU A 53 -1.13 14.47 15.04
C GLU A 53 -0.74 13.45 13.96
N VAL A 54 -0.11 13.90 12.86
CA VAL A 54 0.37 13.02 11.79
C VAL A 54 1.82 12.64 12.10
N GLY A 55 2.02 11.38 12.49
CA GLY A 55 3.36 10.80 12.64
C GLY A 55 3.87 10.22 11.32
N GLU A 56 5.16 10.45 11.04
CA GLU A 56 5.87 9.81 9.93
C GLU A 56 6.66 8.61 10.45
N VAL A 57 6.74 7.56 9.64
CA VAL A 57 7.66 6.45 9.85
C VAL A 57 8.40 6.27 8.54
N ASP A 58 9.70 6.53 8.54
CA ASP A 58 10.54 6.49 7.35
C ASP A 58 11.26 5.14 7.19
N THR A 59 12.05 5.01 6.13
CA THR A 59 12.83 3.79 5.85
C THR A 59 14.01 3.57 6.80
N GLU A 60 14.42 4.59 7.55
CA GLU A 60 15.48 4.46 8.55
C GLU A 60 14.92 3.86 9.84
N GLU A 61 13.70 4.25 10.22
CA GLU A 61 13.02 3.76 11.42
C GLU A 61 12.28 2.43 11.20
N ALA A 62 11.66 2.23 10.05
CA ALA A 62 10.87 1.02 9.82
C ALA A 62 11.65 -0.11 9.16
N ARG A 63 11.49 -1.30 9.75
CA ARG A 63 11.74 -2.58 9.08
C ARG A 63 10.51 -2.95 8.24
N PHE A 64 10.33 -2.28 7.10
CA PHE A 64 9.28 -2.65 6.15
C PHE A 64 9.66 -3.98 5.48
N GLY A 65 9.13 -5.09 5.99
CA GLY A 65 9.42 -6.41 5.41
C GLY A 65 9.14 -7.54 6.39
N GLY A 66 7.97 -8.16 6.25
CA GLY A 66 7.90 -9.60 6.36
C GLY A 66 7.96 -10.11 4.94
N THR A 67 9.04 -10.79 4.54
CA THR A 67 8.94 -11.79 3.46
C THR A 67 7.80 -12.69 3.89
N THR A 68 6.61 -12.47 3.34
CA THR A 68 5.49 -13.36 3.60
C THR A 68 6.00 -14.68 3.08
N ASP A 69 6.28 -15.62 3.98
CA ASP A 69 6.59 -16.96 3.56
C ASP A 69 5.35 -17.44 2.81
N LYS A 70 5.43 -17.39 1.47
CA LYS A 70 4.37 -17.80 0.57
C LYS A 70 4.49 -19.31 0.33
N SER A 71 5.32 -20.04 1.07
CA SER A 71 5.49 -21.51 1.01
C SER A 71 4.13 -22.21 0.91
N TYR A 72 3.15 -21.73 1.67
CA TYR A 72 1.78 -22.23 1.69
C TYR A 72 0.98 -22.03 0.38
N ARG A 73 1.41 -21.14 -0.53
CA ARG A 73 0.78 -20.91 -1.85
C ARG A 73 1.27 -21.89 -2.91
N TRP A 74 2.36 -22.61 -2.65
CA TRP A 74 2.82 -23.67 -3.55
C TRP A 74 2.05 -24.96 -3.26
N ALA A 75 1.43 -25.52 -4.29
CA ALA A 75 0.74 -26.80 -4.20
C ALA A 75 1.76 -27.94 -4.05
N MET A 76 2.05 -28.38 -2.82
CA MET A 76 2.82 -29.61 -2.56
C MET A 76 1.97 -30.89 -2.75
N THR A 77 0.90 -30.84 -3.54
CA THR A 77 -0.07 -31.93 -3.69
C THR A 77 0.51 -33.17 -4.40
N TYR A 78 1.64 -33.04 -5.10
CA TYR A 78 2.24 -34.14 -5.86
C TYR A 78 3.69 -34.42 -5.45
N GLN A 79 3.97 -34.61 -4.16
CA GLN A 79 5.25 -35.23 -3.73
C GLN A 79 5.25 -36.76 -3.83
N GLY A 80 4.14 -37.37 -4.24
CA GLY A 80 3.97 -38.82 -4.30
C GLY A 80 3.42 -39.33 -5.63
N VAL A 81 3.73 -38.68 -6.75
CA VAL A 81 3.42 -39.22 -8.09
C VAL A 81 4.73 -39.76 -8.68
N ASP A 82 4.62 -40.98 -9.21
CA ASP A 82 5.70 -41.81 -9.74
C ASP A 82 6.75 -41.05 -10.57
N ALA A 83 7.98 -41.55 -10.48
CA ALA A 83 9.24 -40.95 -10.95
C ALA A 83 9.32 -40.61 -12.46
N ASP A 84 8.28 -40.91 -13.24
CA ASP A 84 8.21 -40.60 -14.67
C ASP A 84 7.85 -39.12 -14.96
N PHE A 85 7.49 -38.34 -13.93
CA PHE A 85 7.24 -36.88 -14.04
C PHE A 85 8.49 -36.02 -13.72
N ALA A 86 9.63 -36.64 -13.41
CA ALA A 86 10.79 -35.98 -12.79
C ALA A 86 11.62 -35.10 -13.76
N GLU A 87 11.61 -35.38 -15.06
CA GLU A 87 12.47 -34.67 -16.02
C GLU A 87 11.97 -33.23 -16.28
N GLU A 88 10.66 -33.05 -16.47
CA GLU A 88 10.03 -31.73 -16.66
C GLU A 88 10.11 -30.85 -15.39
N VAL A 89 10.00 -31.47 -14.21
CA VAL A 89 10.13 -30.78 -12.92
C VAL A 89 11.59 -30.36 -12.68
N ALA A 90 12.55 -31.20 -13.04
CA ALA A 90 13.97 -30.87 -12.93
C ALA A 90 14.38 -29.72 -13.87
N GLU A 91 13.89 -29.72 -15.12
CA GLU A 91 14.10 -28.61 -16.05
C GLU A 91 13.47 -27.31 -15.53
N SER A 92 12.23 -27.37 -15.02
CA SER A 92 11.55 -26.21 -14.46
C SER A 92 12.27 -25.66 -13.20
N GLN A 93 12.83 -26.52 -12.36
CA GLN A 93 13.63 -26.10 -11.20
C GLN A 93 14.95 -25.44 -11.61
N GLN A 94 15.65 -25.97 -12.62
CA GLN A 94 16.89 -25.36 -13.12
C GLN A 94 16.66 -24.00 -13.76
N GLU A 95 15.56 -23.82 -14.49
CA GLU A 95 15.18 -22.55 -15.09
C GLU A 95 14.85 -21.49 -14.01
N GLN A 96 14.24 -21.94 -12.90
CA GLN A 96 13.93 -21.10 -11.74
C GLN A 96 15.19 -20.67 -10.97
N GLU A 97 16.13 -21.58 -10.71
CA GLU A 97 17.42 -21.23 -10.09
C GLU A 97 18.25 -20.27 -10.95
N ALA A 98 18.16 -20.38 -12.28
CA ALA A 98 18.82 -19.45 -13.19
C ALA A 98 18.18 -18.06 -13.15
N ALA A 99 16.84 -17.98 -13.06
CA ALA A 99 16.11 -16.73 -12.95
C ALA A 99 16.33 -16.03 -11.59
N GLU A 100 16.44 -16.78 -10.49
CA GLU A 100 16.81 -16.22 -9.18
C GLU A 100 18.25 -15.70 -9.15
N ARG A 101 19.20 -16.41 -9.77
CA ARG A 101 20.58 -15.93 -9.94
C ARG A 101 20.64 -14.62 -10.72
N GLN A 102 19.85 -14.46 -11.80
CA GLN A 102 19.81 -13.22 -12.58
C GLN A 102 19.16 -12.04 -11.84
N ARG A 103 18.23 -12.30 -10.89
CA ARG A 103 17.58 -11.23 -10.11
C ARG A 103 18.40 -10.72 -8.92
N GLY A 104 19.48 -11.42 -8.53
CA GLY A 104 20.37 -11.01 -7.45
C GLY A 104 21.51 -10.07 -7.87
N ASP A 105 21.71 -9.86 -9.17
CA ASP A 105 22.82 -9.09 -9.75
C ASP A 105 22.44 -7.66 -10.22
N ASP A 106 21.23 -7.17 -9.91
CA ASP A 106 20.77 -5.77 -10.12
C ASP A 106 20.55 -5.01 -8.79
#